data_AF-A0A8R1HVY1-F1
#
_entry.id   AF-A0A8R1HVY1-F1
#
_cell.length_a   1.000
_cell.length_b   1.000
_cell.length_c   1.000
_cell.angle_alpha   90.00
_cell.angle_beta   90.00
_cell.angle_gamma   90.00
#
_symmetry.space_group_name_H-M   'P 1'
#
loop_
_entity.id
_entity.type
_entity.pdbx_description
1 polymer ?
#
loop_
_entity_poly.entity_id
_entity_poly.type
_entity_poly.pdbx_seq_one_letter_code
_entity_poly.pdbx_strand_id
1 'polypeptide(L)'
;MCVLKCENLIIRMLGKSRLALWLSTAIPRMKTLKISDWGIDENICKSPQVQKTRDCLHLSTNVMISDEQLEMIQAPSILLCSNNTVTERGATKSFKKFVKNCQQGDRFELKFHKNSTFDHKSLFDKEWDIVEKTEEDDVDEGYNRYHILAGFFNFHGISEISLVVVYDFAKNESMTIKAQQ
;
A
#
# COMPACT_ATOMS: atom_id res chain seq x y z
N MET A 1 -16.62 -19.92 22.02
CA MET A 1 -15.83 -18.85 21.39
C MET A 1 -16.65 -18.30 20.23
N CYS A 2 -16.97 -17.01 20.22
CA CYS A 2 -17.79 -16.41 19.16
C CYS A 2 -16.85 -15.90 18.06
N VAL A 3 -16.88 -16.53 16.89
CA VAL A 3 -16.13 -16.08 15.71
C VAL A 3 -17.04 -15.19 14.89
N LEU A 4 -16.57 -14.00 14.53
CA LEU A 4 -17.30 -13.10 13.66
C LEU A 4 -17.52 -13.76 12.29
N LYS A 5 -18.77 -13.99 11.89
CA LYS A 5 -19.12 -14.37 10.52
C LYS A 5 -19.21 -13.11 9.67
N CYS A 6 -18.06 -12.68 9.16
CA CYS A 6 -17.95 -11.48 8.34
C CYS A 6 -16.85 -11.68 7.29
N GLU A 7 -17.04 -11.12 6.09
CA GLU A 7 -16.01 -11.11 5.04
C GLU A 7 -15.29 -9.75 4.96
N ASN A 8 -15.93 -8.67 5.41
CA ASN A 8 -15.44 -7.29 5.32
C ASN A 8 -15.53 -6.61 6.68
N LEU A 9 -14.39 -6.41 7.33
CA LEU A 9 -14.36 -5.82 8.67
C LEU A 9 -13.69 -4.45 8.66
N ILE A 10 -14.33 -3.49 9.34
CA ILE A 10 -13.77 -2.16 9.61
C ILE A 10 -13.62 -2.01 11.13
N ILE A 11 -12.41 -1.72 11.58
CA ILE A 11 -12.07 -1.46 12.99
C ILE A 11 -11.57 -0.04 13.10
N ARG A 12 -12.09 0.72 14.07
CA ARG A 12 -11.68 2.10 14.32
C ARG A 12 -11.48 2.34 15.81
N MET A 13 -10.34 2.94 16.17
CA MET A 13 -10.06 3.46 17.52
C MET A 13 -10.37 2.46 18.65
N LEU A 14 -10.05 1.18 18.43
CA LEU A 14 -10.27 0.11 19.39
C LEU A 14 -9.19 0.11 20.49
N GLY A 15 -8.00 0.61 20.16
CA GLY A 15 -6.82 0.64 21.00
C GLY A 15 -6.00 -0.66 20.88
N LYS A 16 -4.67 -0.49 20.84
CA LYS A 16 -3.68 -1.55 20.59
C LYS A 16 -3.97 -2.89 21.29
N SER A 17 -4.15 -2.90 22.62
CA SER A 17 -4.32 -4.14 23.38
C SER A 17 -5.58 -4.92 23.00
N ARG A 18 -6.69 -4.20 22.75
CA ARG A 18 -7.96 -4.81 22.35
C ARG A 18 -7.90 -5.28 20.90
N LEU A 19 -7.26 -4.52 20.03
CA LEU A 19 -7.04 -4.90 18.64
C LEU A 19 -6.24 -6.20 18.54
N ALA A 20 -5.12 -6.31 19.26
CA ALA A 20 -4.31 -7.54 19.29
C ALA A 20 -5.13 -8.76 19.80
N LEU A 21 -5.92 -8.56 20.86
CA LEU A 21 -6.81 -9.61 21.37
C LEU A 21 -7.86 -10.03 20.32
N TRP A 22 -8.49 -9.08 19.65
CA TRP A 22 -9.51 -9.38 18.65
C TRP A 22 -8.95 -10.12 17.44
N LEU A 23 -7.78 -9.69 16.93
CA LEU A 23 -7.09 -10.35 15.83
C LEU A 23 -6.74 -11.80 16.18
N SER A 24 -6.31 -12.06 17.42
CA SER A 24 -5.92 -13.41 17.85
C SER A 24 -7.09 -14.34 18.19
N THR A 25 -8.27 -13.81 18.56
CA THR A 25 -9.34 -14.63 19.15
C THR A 25 -10.69 -14.62 18.42
N ALA A 26 -11.02 -13.53 17.72
CA ALA A 26 -12.38 -13.28 17.24
C ALA A 26 -12.48 -13.04 15.72
N ILE A 27 -11.40 -12.54 15.12
CA ILE A 27 -11.35 -12.14 13.71
C ILE A 27 -10.80 -13.29 12.87
N PRO A 28 -11.61 -13.95 12.03
CA PRO A 28 -11.11 -14.89 11.03
C PRO A 28 -10.35 -14.15 9.92
N ARG A 29 -9.80 -14.91 8.95
CA ARG A 29 -9.24 -14.29 7.74
C ARG A 29 -10.35 -13.60 6.96
N MET A 30 -10.10 -12.34 6.58
CA MET A 30 -11.07 -11.50 5.91
C MET A 30 -10.79 -11.39 4.41
N LYS A 31 -11.84 -11.13 3.62
CA LYS A 31 -11.68 -10.62 2.26
C LYS A 31 -11.15 -9.20 2.29
N THR A 32 -11.80 -8.35 3.06
CA THR A 32 -11.39 -6.96 3.29
C THR A 32 -11.19 -6.70 4.77
N LEU A 33 -10.05 -6.12 5.12
CA LEU A 33 -9.75 -5.70 6.49
C LEU A 33 -9.29 -4.24 6.48
N LYS A 34 -10.07 -3.39 7.14
CA LYS A 34 -9.72 -1.99 7.37
C LYS A 34 -9.50 -1.73 8.85
N ILE A 35 -8.31 -1.27 9.21
CA ILE A 35 -7.95 -0.92 10.58
C ILE A 35 -7.50 0.53 10.58
N SER A 36 -8.19 1.35 11.37
CA SER A 36 -7.85 2.74 11.63
C SER A 36 -7.67 2.93 13.13
N ASP A 37 -6.45 2.71 13.61
CA ASP A 37 -6.15 2.75 15.04
C ASP A 37 -4.79 3.41 15.30
N TRP A 38 -4.60 3.93 16.50
CA TRP A 38 -3.32 4.45 16.93
C TRP A 38 -2.44 3.29 17.43
N GLY A 39 -1.21 3.21 16.93
CA GLY A 39 -0.25 2.21 17.39
C GLY A 39 -0.49 0.82 16.79
N ILE A 40 -0.81 0.77 15.49
CA ILE A 40 -0.66 -0.46 14.70
C ILE A 40 0.83 -0.78 14.63
N ASP A 41 1.27 -1.66 15.53
CA ASP A 41 2.67 -2.04 15.69
C ASP A 41 3.04 -3.28 14.87
N GLU A 42 4.31 -3.64 14.91
CA GLU A 42 4.82 -4.82 14.19
C GLU A 42 4.11 -6.11 14.57
N ASN A 43 3.65 -6.27 15.82
CA ASN A 43 2.97 -7.49 16.27
C ASN A 43 1.59 -7.60 15.63
N ILE A 44 0.87 -6.48 15.50
CA ILE A 44 -0.39 -6.42 14.74
C ILE A 44 -0.13 -6.77 13.27
N CYS A 45 0.94 -6.22 12.67
CA CYS A 45 1.33 -6.49 11.28
C CYS A 45 1.73 -7.95 11.04
N LYS A 46 2.26 -8.64 12.06
CA LYS A 46 2.60 -10.08 12.02
C LYS A 46 1.38 -11.00 12.13
N SER A 47 0.20 -10.47 12.49
CA SER A 47 -0.98 -11.30 12.67
C SER A 47 -1.40 -11.96 11.34
N PRO A 48 -1.82 -13.24 11.35
CA PRO A 48 -2.30 -13.92 10.15
C PRO A 48 -3.48 -13.21 9.48
N GLN A 49 -4.30 -12.50 10.25
CA GLN A 49 -5.46 -11.74 9.79
C GLN A 49 -5.03 -10.58 8.90
N VAL A 50 -3.96 -9.87 9.27
CA VAL A 50 -3.38 -8.81 8.45
C VAL A 50 -2.66 -9.40 7.23
N GLN A 51 -1.74 -10.35 7.43
CA GLN A 51 -0.91 -10.90 6.34
C GLN A 51 -1.72 -11.66 5.29
N LYS A 52 -2.78 -12.36 5.69
CA LYS A 52 -3.59 -13.24 4.82
C LYS A 52 -4.96 -12.64 4.51
N THR A 53 -5.09 -11.32 4.58
CA THR A 53 -6.24 -10.62 4.00
C THR A 53 -6.25 -10.89 2.50
N ARG A 54 -7.41 -11.27 1.95
CA ARG A 54 -7.48 -11.85 0.60
C ARG A 54 -7.48 -10.80 -0.51
N ASP A 55 -8.32 -9.78 -0.37
CA ASP A 55 -8.64 -8.86 -1.46
C ASP A 55 -8.07 -7.46 -1.17
N CYS A 56 -8.40 -6.89 -0.01
CA CYS A 56 -8.01 -5.51 0.30
C CYS A 56 -7.64 -5.32 1.78
N LEU A 57 -6.44 -4.80 2.01
CA LEU A 57 -5.95 -4.42 3.32
C LEU A 57 -5.79 -2.91 3.40
N HIS A 58 -6.43 -2.29 4.38
CA HIS A 58 -6.29 -0.87 4.68
C HIS A 58 -5.80 -0.71 6.11
N LEU A 59 -4.58 -0.21 6.28
CA LEU A 59 -4.00 0.15 7.57
C LEU A 59 -3.69 1.64 7.59
N SER A 60 -4.51 2.41 8.29
CA SER A 60 -4.30 3.86 8.40
C SER A 60 -3.58 4.22 9.69
N THR A 61 -2.95 5.40 9.68
CA THR A 61 -2.40 6.08 10.86
C THR A 61 -1.11 5.47 11.41
N ASN A 62 0.04 5.95 10.91
CA ASN A 62 1.37 5.71 11.46
C ASN A 62 1.65 4.24 11.81
N VAL A 63 1.55 3.39 10.80
CA VAL A 63 1.75 1.94 10.92
C VAL A 63 3.24 1.61 11.03
N MET A 64 3.63 0.85 12.06
CA MET A 64 4.98 0.31 12.18
C MET A 64 5.02 -1.04 11.44
N ILE A 65 5.43 -1.01 10.17
CA ILE A 65 5.53 -2.20 9.33
C ILE A 65 6.90 -2.20 8.65
N SER A 66 7.62 -3.31 8.78
CA SER A 66 8.90 -3.48 8.08
C SER A 66 8.70 -3.86 6.62
N ASP A 67 9.75 -3.71 5.81
CA ASP A 67 9.76 -4.12 4.41
C ASP A 67 9.40 -5.61 4.24
N GLU A 68 9.93 -6.48 5.11
CA GLU A 68 9.65 -7.92 5.07
C GLU A 68 8.18 -8.20 5.39
N GLN A 69 7.61 -7.48 6.35
CA GLN A 69 6.20 -7.62 6.71
C GLN A 69 5.28 -7.14 5.59
N LEU A 70 5.65 -6.04 4.93
CA LEU A 70 4.94 -5.53 3.76
C LEU A 70 4.99 -6.55 2.61
N GLU A 71 6.15 -7.17 2.38
CA GLU A 71 6.33 -8.19 1.34
C GLU A 71 5.48 -9.46 1.62
N MET A 72 5.22 -9.78 2.89
CA MET A 72 4.39 -10.93 3.29
C MET A 72 2.87 -10.71 3.13
N ILE A 73 2.39 -9.48 2.94
CA ILE A 73 0.95 -9.22 2.76
C ILE A 73 0.46 -9.84 1.44
N GLN A 74 -0.61 -10.65 1.51
CA GLN A 74 -1.15 -11.35 0.34
C GLN A 74 -2.17 -10.53 -0.46
N ALA A 75 -2.80 -9.54 0.17
CA ALA A 75 -3.81 -8.72 -0.48
C ALA A 75 -3.21 -7.98 -1.70
N PRO A 76 -3.81 -8.07 -2.89
CA PRO A 76 -3.36 -7.29 -4.04
C PRO A 76 -3.65 -5.80 -3.84
N SER A 77 -4.78 -5.45 -3.24
CA SER A 77 -5.09 -4.06 -2.86
C SER A 77 -4.54 -3.71 -1.48
N ILE A 78 -3.69 -2.69 -1.40
CA ILE A 78 -3.05 -2.22 -0.16
C ILE A 78 -3.21 -0.71 -0.04
N LEU A 79 -3.76 -0.24 1.07
CA LEU A 79 -3.77 1.18 1.45
C LEU A 79 -3.09 1.32 2.82
N LEU A 80 -1.89 1.91 2.84
CA LEU A 80 -1.02 1.89 4.00
C LEU A 80 -0.32 3.24 4.22
N CYS A 81 -0.33 3.69 5.48
CA CYS A 81 0.45 4.85 5.92
C CYS A 81 1.53 4.42 6.91
N SER A 82 2.78 4.25 6.44
CA SER A 82 3.91 3.83 7.28
C SER A 82 4.39 4.97 8.19
N ASN A 83 4.89 4.60 9.37
CA ASN A 83 5.58 5.48 10.31
C ASN A 83 7.10 5.30 10.18
N ASN A 84 7.67 5.75 9.05
CA ASN A 84 9.12 5.77 8.80
C ASN A 84 9.83 4.41 8.92
N THR A 85 9.10 3.31 8.75
CA THR A 85 9.63 1.93 8.89
C THR A 85 9.81 1.24 7.54
N VAL A 86 9.06 1.67 6.52
CA VAL A 86 9.23 1.21 5.15
C VAL A 86 10.33 2.02 4.48
N THR A 87 11.33 1.33 3.93
CA THR A 87 12.41 1.97 3.16
C THR A 87 11.98 2.24 1.72
N GLU A 88 12.75 3.03 0.98
CA GLU A 88 12.49 3.23 -0.45
C GLU A 88 12.57 1.90 -1.23
N ARG A 89 13.48 1.01 -0.83
CA ARG A 89 13.58 -0.34 -1.42
C ARG A 89 12.31 -1.15 -1.16
N GLY A 90 11.79 -1.10 0.07
CA GLY A 90 10.54 -1.75 0.45
C GLY A 90 9.34 -1.20 -0.32
N ALA A 91 9.25 0.12 -0.44
CA ALA A 91 8.22 0.79 -1.22
C ALA A 91 8.26 0.40 -2.70
N THR A 92 9.44 0.46 -3.33
CA THR A 92 9.63 0.04 -4.74
C THR A 92 9.25 -1.42 -4.95
N LYS A 93 9.71 -2.33 -4.08
CA LYS A 93 9.34 -3.75 -4.16
C LYS A 93 7.83 -3.96 -4.04
N SER A 94 7.20 -3.30 -3.08
CA SER A 94 5.76 -3.41 -2.84
C SER A 94 4.95 -2.89 -4.03
N PHE A 95 5.35 -1.75 -4.60
CA PHE A 95 4.72 -1.22 -5.80
C PHE A 95 4.88 -2.17 -7.00
N LYS A 96 6.09 -2.69 -7.26
CA LYS A 96 6.31 -3.69 -8.33
C LYS A 96 5.51 -4.97 -8.12
N LYS A 97 5.36 -5.40 -6.86
CA LYS A 97 4.49 -6.53 -6.52
C LYS A 97 3.03 -6.22 -6.85
N PHE A 98 2.54 -5.02 -6.57
CA PHE A 98 1.20 -4.59 -7.01
C PHE A 98 1.08 -4.66 -8.53
N VAL A 99 1.99 -4.03 -9.28
CA VAL A 99 1.99 -4.05 -10.76
C VAL A 99 1.93 -5.48 -11.31
N LYS A 100 2.62 -6.42 -10.67
CA LYS A 100 2.66 -7.83 -11.09
C LYS A 100 1.38 -8.62 -10.79
N ASN A 101 0.61 -8.24 -9.77
CA ASN A 101 -0.49 -9.04 -9.22
C ASN A 101 -1.86 -8.33 -9.23
N CYS A 102 -1.92 -7.06 -9.61
CA CYS A 102 -3.19 -6.33 -9.63
C CYS A 102 -4.16 -6.91 -10.67
N GLN A 103 -5.44 -6.80 -10.36
CA GLN A 103 -6.58 -7.04 -11.23
C GLN A 103 -7.38 -5.76 -11.40
N GLN A 104 -8.35 -5.78 -12.32
CA GLN A 104 -9.24 -4.64 -12.53
C GLN A 104 -9.97 -4.25 -11.23
N GLY A 105 -9.89 -2.97 -10.86
CA GLY A 105 -10.48 -2.43 -9.63
C GLY A 105 -9.54 -2.43 -8.42
N ASP A 106 -8.38 -3.07 -8.49
CA ASP A 106 -7.40 -3.06 -7.40
C ASP A 106 -6.77 -1.68 -7.20
N ARG A 107 -6.37 -1.40 -5.95
CA ARG A 107 -5.81 -0.12 -5.53
C ARG A 107 -4.56 -0.28 -4.70
N PHE A 108 -3.58 0.56 -4.98
CA PHE A 108 -2.38 0.70 -4.19
C PHE A 108 -2.28 2.12 -3.65
N GLU A 109 -2.02 2.26 -2.35
CA GLU A 109 -1.64 3.51 -1.72
C GLU A 109 -0.61 3.21 -0.65
N LEU A 110 0.59 3.77 -0.78
CA LEU A 110 1.65 3.64 0.20
C LEU A 110 2.26 4.99 0.49
N LYS A 111 2.09 5.46 1.73
CA LYS A 111 2.82 6.60 2.27
C LYS A 111 3.99 6.12 3.11
N PHE A 112 5.18 6.66 2.83
CA PHE A 112 6.43 6.33 3.53
C PHE A 112 7.37 7.55 3.56
N HIS A 113 8.41 7.47 4.38
CA HIS A 113 9.46 8.48 4.45
C HIS A 113 10.57 8.12 3.46
N LYS A 114 11.14 9.13 2.81
CA LYS A 114 12.16 8.96 1.78
C LYS A 114 13.33 9.90 2.02
N ASN A 115 14.52 9.49 1.63
CA ASN A 115 15.66 10.37 1.59
C ASN A 115 15.43 11.52 0.61
N SER A 116 15.89 12.72 0.94
CA SER A 116 15.74 13.92 0.09
C SER A 116 16.31 13.75 -1.32
N THR A 117 17.31 12.88 -1.49
CA THR A 117 17.96 12.56 -2.77
C THR A 117 17.28 11.45 -3.57
N PHE A 118 16.25 10.80 -3.02
CA PHE A 118 15.55 9.72 -3.71
C PHE A 118 14.72 10.28 -4.88
N ASP A 119 15.06 9.83 -6.09
CA ASP A 119 14.32 10.10 -7.31
C ASP A 119 13.14 9.12 -7.44
N HIS A 120 11.92 9.64 -7.45
CA HIS A 120 10.71 8.83 -7.62
C HIS A 120 10.67 8.09 -8.96
N LYS A 121 11.38 8.56 -9.99
CA LYS A 121 11.42 7.85 -11.28
C LYS A 121 12.09 6.47 -11.15
N SER A 122 12.89 6.25 -10.10
CA SER A 122 13.47 4.93 -9.78
C SER A 122 12.44 3.88 -9.33
N LEU A 123 11.18 4.27 -9.10
CA LEU A 123 10.08 3.33 -8.83
C LEU A 123 9.79 2.43 -10.05
N PHE A 124 9.99 2.96 -11.25
CA PHE A 124 9.67 2.30 -12.51
C PHE A 124 10.90 1.53 -13.02
N ASP A 125 10.68 0.33 -13.59
CA ASP A 125 11.75 -0.35 -14.31
C ASP A 125 12.04 0.35 -15.64
N LYS A 126 13.29 0.27 -16.10
CA LYS A 126 13.73 0.97 -17.32
C LYS A 126 13.04 0.46 -18.58
N GLU A 127 12.58 -0.79 -18.57
CA GLU A 127 11.86 -1.41 -19.67
C GLU A 127 10.39 -0.99 -19.73
N TRP A 128 9.84 -0.35 -18.69
CA TRP A 128 8.44 0.06 -18.67
C TRP A 128 8.21 1.25 -19.58
N ASP A 129 7.17 1.16 -20.41
CA ASP A 129 6.71 2.27 -21.23
C ASP A 129 5.82 3.17 -20.36
N ILE A 130 6.38 4.30 -19.92
CA ILE A 130 5.71 5.24 -19.03
C ILE A 130 5.47 6.58 -19.72
N VAL A 131 4.26 7.11 -19.55
CA VAL A 131 3.91 8.47 -19.98
C VAL A 131 3.65 9.33 -18.77
N GLU A 132 4.49 10.34 -18.57
CA GLU A 132 4.30 11.39 -17.57
C GLU A 132 3.25 12.39 -18.08
N LYS A 133 2.21 12.63 -17.30
CA LYS A 133 1.22 13.66 -17.57
C LYS A 133 1.53 14.89 -16.73
N THR A 134 2.09 15.91 -17.38
CA THR A 134 2.08 17.29 -16.89
C THR A 134 0.86 17.98 -17.47
N GLU A 135 -0.20 18.14 -16.68
CA GLU A 135 -1.26 19.10 -17.02
C GLU A 135 -0.68 20.50 -16.77
N GLU A 136 -0.81 21.39 -17.77
CA GLU A 136 -0.16 22.72 -17.80
C GLU A 136 -0.55 23.64 -16.62
N ASP A 137 -1.64 23.31 -15.90
CA ASP A 137 -2.16 24.04 -14.75
C ASP A 137 -1.81 23.41 -13.37
N ASP A 138 -1.16 22.24 -13.35
CA ASP A 138 -0.85 21.48 -12.13
C ASP A 138 0.62 21.64 -11.67
N VAL A 139 1.21 22.81 -11.90
CA VAL A 139 2.55 23.19 -11.38
C VAL A 139 2.50 23.52 -9.87
N ASP A 140 1.48 23.06 -9.17
CA ASP A 140 1.37 23.20 -7.71
C ASP A 140 2.14 22.06 -7.01
N GLU A 141 3.18 22.49 -6.30
CA GLU A 141 4.19 21.77 -5.54
C GLU A 141 3.85 20.32 -5.11
N GLY A 142 4.43 19.34 -5.83
CA GLY A 142 4.84 18.07 -5.24
C GLY A 142 4.03 16.83 -5.61
N TYR A 143 3.39 16.75 -6.78
CA TYR A 143 2.91 15.47 -7.28
C TYR A 143 3.10 15.29 -8.79
N ASN A 144 3.34 14.04 -9.20
CA ASN A 144 3.55 13.63 -10.59
C ASN A 144 2.54 12.55 -10.97
N ARG A 145 1.98 12.61 -12.18
CA ARG A 145 1.03 11.62 -12.71
C ARG A 145 1.68 10.81 -13.83
N TYR A 146 1.51 9.50 -13.79
CA TYR A 146 2.04 8.57 -14.78
C TYR A 146 0.97 7.60 -15.28
N HIS A 147 1.12 7.20 -16.54
CA HIS A 147 0.50 6.02 -17.13
C HIS A 147 1.59 4.99 -17.40
N ILE A 148 1.35 3.72 -17.11
CA ILE A 148 2.24 2.62 -17.51
C ILE A 148 1.54 1.88 -18.65
N LEU A 149 2.00 2.04 -19.88
CA LEU A 149 1.33 1.56 -21.09
C LEU A 149 1.77 0.15 -21.49
N ALA A 150 3.01 -0.22 -21.18
CA ALA A 150 3.59 -1.52 -21.53
C ALA A 150 4.89 -1.79 -20.76
N GLY A 151 5.57 -2.90 -21.08
CA GLY A 151 6.92 -3.21 -20.60
C GLY A 151 7.00 -3.87 -19.22
N PHE A 152 5.85 -4.06 -18.55
CA PHE A 152 5.74 -4.83 -17.31
C PHE A 152 5.05 -6.17 -17.54
N PHE A 153 5.24 -7.10 -16.60
CA PHE A 153 4.56 -8.39 -16.58
C PHE A 153 3.53 -8.42 -15.45
N ASN A 154 2.30 -8.83 -15.76
CA ASN A 154 1.22 -9.03 -14.80
C ASN A 154 0.59 -10.41 -14.95
N PHE A 155 0.37 -11.12 -13.84
CA PHE A 155 -0.16 -12.50 -13.83
C PHE A 155 -1.62 -12.63 -14.27
N HIS A 156 -2.38 -11.54 -14.24
CA HIS A 156 -3.80 -11.50 -14.58
C HIS A 156 -4.08 -10.91 -15.97
N GLY A 157 -3.03 -10.68 -16.77
CA GLY A 157 -3.16 -10.18 -18.14
C GLY A 157 -3.52 -8.70 -18.24
N ILE A 158 -3.33 -7.93 -17.17
CA ILE A 158 -3.40 -6.46 -17.22
C ILE A 158 -2.28 -5.94 -18.12
N SER A 159 -2.64 -5.17 -19.14
CA SER A 159 -1.71 -4.63 -20.14
C SER A 159 -1.30 -3.19 -19.88
N GLU A 160 -2.08 -2.43 -19.12
CA GLU A 160 -1.83 -1.03 -18.79
C GLU A 160 -2.18 -0.74 -17.34
N ILE A 161 -1.49 0.22 -16.70
CA ILE A 161 -1.89 0.84 -15.43
C ILE A 161 -2.28 2.28 -15.70
N SER A 162 -3.58 2.54 -15.62
CA SER A 162 -4.23 3.75 -16.12
C SER A 162 -3.94 5.00 -15.27
N LEU A 163 -3.53 4.86 -14.01
CA LEU A 163 -3.15 5.99 -13.20
C LEU A 163 -2.19 5.57 -12.09
N VAL A 164 -1.01 6.20 -12.07
CA VAL A 164 -0.09 6.22 -10.94
C VAL A 164 0.14 7.68 -10.56
N VAL A 165 -0.10 8.03 -9.30
CA VAL A 165 0.16 9.37 -8.75
C VAL A 165 1.23 9.25 -7.69
N VAL A 166 2.32 9.98 -7.86
CA VAL A 166 3.39 10.08 -6.87
C VAL A 166 3.36 11.47 -6.26
N TYR A 167 3.00 11.55 -5.00
CA TYR A 167 3.16 12.76 -4.20
C TYR A 167 4.57 12.75 -3.60
N ASP A 168 5.42 13.65 -4.07
CA ASP A 168 6.80 13.84 -3.63
C ASP A 168 6.93 15.19 -2.91
N PHE A 169 6.76 15.16 -1.59
CA PHE A 169 6.93 16.34 -0.75
C PHE A 169 8.37 16.43 -0.27
N ALA A 170 9.26 16.98 -1.10
CA ALA A 170 10.68 17.16 -0.77
C ALA A 170 10.91 17.85 0.58
N LYS A 171 10.08 18.84 0.95
CA LYS A 171 10.16 19.59 2.22
C LYS A 171 9.88 18.72 3.46
N ASN A 172 9.09 17.65 3.32
CA ASN A 172 8.66 16.80 4.43
C ASN A 172 9.31 15.41 4.42
N GLU A 173 10.25 15.17 3.48
CA GLU A 173 10.92 13.88 3.28
C GLU A 173 9.92 12.71 3.22
N SER A 174 8.74 12.96 2.64
CA SER A 174 7.64 12.00 2.61
C SER A 174 7.16 11.82 1.18
N MET A 175 6.89 10.56 0.83
CA MET A 175 6.35 10.20 -0.47
C MET A 175 5.07 9.40 -0.29
N THR A 176 4.10 9.64 -1.17
CA THR A 176 2.91 8.78 -1.30
C THR A 176 2.79 8.30 -2.74
N ILE A 177 2.77 6.99 -2.93
CA ILE A 177 2.51 6.37 -4.23
C ILE A 177 1.06 5.92 -4.21
N LYS A 178 0.27 6.34 -5.20
CA LYS A 178 -1.09 5.84 -5.43
C LYS A 178 -1.15 5.22 -6.81
N ALA A 179 -1.77 4.07 -6.94
CA ALA A 179 -2.06 3.47 -8.24
C ALA A 179 -3.44 2.81 -8.24
N GLN A 180 -4.08 2.83 -9.39
CA GLN A 180 -5.39 2.21 -9.59
C GLN A 180 -5.44 1.49 -10.93
N GLN A 181 -6.07 0.31 -10.91
CA GLN A 181 -6.43 -0.44 -12.11
C GLN A 181 -7.94 -0.40 -12.39
#